data_AF-A0A8C4WHG4-F1
#
_entry.id   AF-A0A8C4WHG4-F1
#
_cell.length_a   1.000
_cell.length_b   1.000
_cell.length_c   1.000
_cell.angle_alpha   90.00
_cell.angle_beta   90.00
_cell.angle_gamma   90.00
#
_symmetry.space_group_name_H-M   'P 1'
#
loop_
_entity.id
_entity.type
_entity.pdbx_description
1 polymer ?
#
loop_
_entity_poly.entity_id
_entity_poly.type
_entity_poly.pdbx_seq_one_letter_code
_entity_poly.pdbx_strand_id
1 'polypeptide(L)'
;MEIFHKHKGEGKIRISHELSEGEKLGTSNRKVRVKKCLDSLGIPCNLDNVPNIAILGAGGGLRAMIALHGTLQELQKHGLLDTIMYLCGVSGSTWCMSYLYKNGDWTEKLQVLEESMCARLSKYTWSVPKATKLLLEAAKDENYSLTEFWAYTVVYGMLHELDKGHLSEQQSASENGNNPYPIYAAVDEQSFSKVTEYSPATWFEFTPHEASFLGYGASVPMEYFGSEYKNGELKKQKEEKNMSYLQGLWGSAIGSKTENEKVIKDIFFGFFKGEKESYSPSKESCPEGIVKGFPVPTTEPEAGDMEGSLHSEPAGASPGGFSPDTKNKTITENIKGGVGSVVDFARMWQKTTHGLLTWKWGTNNNFLYKCSAFDSTELVKDKVISLVDAGIGINCAFPLVLRPERKVKLILSFDYGPFEPFKALKQTAKYCKENCISFPEIDEKLLLEPDNPSDCYIFRGEGAPTVMHFPLFNRVNCPAYVTEWRIRFTPVRFLYHVGDITKLLQSARLNVLNNKDKILQEIKYIVAHSSKEANS
;
A
#
# COMPACT_ATOMS: atom_id res chain seq x y z
N MET A 1 -2.66 28.25 25.78
CA MET A 1 -3.23 27.19 26.65
C MET A 1 -4.64 26.96 26.17
N GLU A 2 -4.82 26.10 25.18
CA GLU A 2 -6.15 25.61 24.80
C GLU A 2 -6.32 24.23 25.39
N ILE A 3 -7.39 24.11 26.17
CA ILE A 3 -7.73 22.95 26.98
C ILE A 3 -8.34 21.93 26.03
N PHE A 4 -7.55 20.92 25.65
CA PHE A 4 -8.09 19.69 25.07
C PHE A 4 -9.09 19.11 26.07
N HIS A 5 -10.38 19.11 25.71
CA HIS A 5 -11.39 18.35 26.42
C HIS A 5 -11.10 16.86 26.24
N LYS A 6 -10.32 16.31 27.20
CA LYS A 6 -10.19 14.87 27.45
C LYS A 6 -11.57 14.29 27.75
N HIS A 7 -12.16 13.59 26.79
CA HIS A 7 -13.26 12.68 27.10
C HIS A 7 -12.73 11.36 27.68
N LYS A 8 -13.41 10.89 28.74
CA LYS A 8 -13.14 9.66 29.50
C LYS A 8 -13.27 8.42 28.61
N GLY A 9 -12.18 8.02 27.95
CA GLY A 9 -12.03 6.78 27.17
C GLY A 9 -10.56 6.38 26.93
N GLU A 10 -9.66 6.94 27.74
CA GLU A 10 -8.19 7.01 27.62
C GLU A 10 -7.49 5.67 27.31
N GLY A 11 -7.27 5.35 26.03
CA GLY A 11 -6.47 4.21 25.61
C GLY A 11 -7.01 2.84 26.03
N LYS A 12 -8.33 2.69 26.20
CA LYS A 12 -8.90 1.38 26.54
C LYS A 12 -8.77 0.41 25.37
N ILE A 13 -8.42 -0.83 25.68
CA ILE A 13 -8.47 -1.91 24.70
C ILE A 13 -9.94 -2.26 24.48
N ARG A 14 -10.38 -2.18 23.23
CA ARG A 14 -11.71 -2.61 22.79
C ARG A 14 -11.64 -4.08 22.40
N ILE A 15 -12.48 -4.90 23.04
CA ILE A 15 -12.61 -6.33 22.75
C ILE A 15 -13.99 -6.55 22.11
N SER A 16 -14.03 -6.58 20.78
CA SER A 16 -15.22 -6.89 19.98
C SER A 16 -14.85 -7.08 18.51
N HIS A 17 -15.57 -7.96 17.81
CA HIS A 17 -15.45 -8.09 16.35
C HIS A 17 -16.26 -7.04 15.58
N GLU A 18 -17.11 -6.27 16.26
CA GLU A 18 -17.88 -5.17 15.67
C GLU A 18 -16.97 -4.08 15.08
N LEU A 19 -17.53 -3.32 14.13
CA LEU A 19 -16.87 -2.13 13.57
C LEU A 19 -16.70 -1.06 14.66
N SER A 20 -15.63 -0.27 14.56
CA SER A 20 -15.42 0.88 15.44
C SER A 20 -16.52 1.93 15.21
N GLU A 21 -16.76 2.78 16.21
CA GLU A 21 -17.74 3.87 16.06
C GLU A 21 -17.35 4.85 14.95
N GLY A 22 -16.05 5.08 14.76
CA GLY A 22 -15.53 5.89 13.65
C GLY A 22 -15.76 5.26 12.28
N GLU A 23 -15.59 3.94 12.14
CA GLU A 23 -15.91 3.22 10.90
C GLU A 23 -17.41 3.24 10.62
N LYS A 24 -18.26 3.02 11.64
CA LYS A 24 -19.72 3.14 11.50
C LYS A 24 -20.15 4.53 11.06
N LEU A 25 -19.56 5.58 11.64
CA LEU A 25 -19.85 6.97 11.29
C LEU A 25 -19.45 7.26 9.84
N GLY A 26 -18.20 6.96 9.47
CA GLY A 26 -17.69 7.22 8.12
C GLY A 26 -18.46 6.46 7.05
N THR A 27 -18.75 5.18 7.28
CA THR A 27 -19.52 4.36 6.33
C THR A 27 -20.99 4.79 6.25
N SER A 28 -21.61 5.22 7.34
CA SER A 28 -22.98 5.76 7.33
C SER A 28 -23.08 7.05 6.50
N ASN A 29 -22.13 7.97 6.70
CA ASN A 29 -22.06 9.22 5.92
C ASN A 29 -21.77 8.93 4.44
N ARG A 30 -20.84 8.01 4.16
CA ARG A 30 -20.50 7.59 2.80
C ARG A 30 -21.67 6.93 2.09
N LYS A 31 -22.51 6.15 2.79
CA LYS A 31 -23.69 5.47 2.22
C LYS A 31 -24.64 6.45 1.52
N VAL A 32 -24.80 7.65 2.07
CA VAL A 32 -25.61 8.72 1.47
C VAL A 32 -25.02 9.17 0.12
N ARG A 33 -23.70 9.35 0.05
CA ARG A 33 -23.00 9.73 -1.19
C ARG A 33 -23.05 8.60 -2.23
N VAL A 34 -22.84 7.35 -1.81
CA VAL A 34 -22.96 6.17 -2.68
C VAL A 34 -24.36 6.08 -3.27
N LYS A 35 -25.41 6.24 -2.45
CA LYS A 35 -26.81 6.25 -2.91
C LYS A 35 -27.03 7.29 -4.01
N LYS A 36 -26.60 8.54 -3.76
CA LYS A 36 -26.74 9.64 -4.73
C LYS A 36 -25.99 9.34 -6.03
N CYS A 37 -24.81 8.74 -5.94
CA CYS A 37 -24.04 8.31 -7.11
C CYS A 37 -24.78 7.22 -7.90
N LEU A 38 -25.30 6.18 -7.23
CA LEU A 38 -26.09 5.12 -7.87
C LEU A 38 -27.34 5.66 -8.59
N ASP A 39 -28.06 6.60 -7.98
CA ASP A 39 -29.20 7.27 -8.65
C ASP A 39 -28.75 7.99 -9.94
N SER A 40 -27.63 8.72 -9.89
CA SER A 40 -27.09 9.45 -11.04
C SER A 40 -26.65 8.52 -12.18
N LEU A 41 -26.30 7.28 -11.85
CA LEU A 41 -25.95 6.21 -12.79
C LEU A 41 -27.19 5.44 -13.30
N GLY A 42 -28.40 5.84 -12.90
CA GLY A 42 -29.65 5.17 -13.28
C GLY A 42 -29.85 3.82 -12.57
N ILE A 43 -29.31 3.65 -11.36
CA ILE A 43 -29.40 2.43 -10.56
C ILE A 43 -30.17 2.77 -9.27
N PRO A 44 -31.51 2.78 -9.29
CA PRO A 44 -32.31 3.16 -8.13
C PRO A 44 -32.11 2.15 -6.99
N CYS A 45 -31.83 2.66 -5.78
CA CYS A 45 -31.63 1.83 -4.60
C CYS A 45 -32.11 2.55 -3.33
N ASN A 46 -32.72 1.81 -2.41
CA ASN A 46 -33.04 2.29 -1.07
C ASN A 46 -31.75 2.46 -0.26
N LEU A 47 -31.74 3.42 0.68
CA LEU A 47 -30.56 3.68 1.50
C LEU A 47 -30.10 2.43 2.27
N ASP A 48 -31.04 1.60 2.74
CA ASP A 48 -30.73 0.36 3.45
C ASP A 48 -30.06 -0.69 2.56
N ASN A 49 -30.39 -0.68 1.26
CA ASN A 49 -29.95 -1.67 0.27
C ASN A 49 -28.69 -1.25 -0.50
N VAL A 50 -28.10 -0.09 -0.19
CA VAL A 50 -26.85 0.35 -0.84
C VAL A 50 -25.76 -0.70 -0.57
N PRO A 51 -25.17 -1.32 -1.63
CA PRO A 51 -24.17 -2.35 -1.46
C PRO A 51 -22.83 -1.74 -1.01
N ASN A 52 -22.14 -2.43 -0.12
CA ASN A 52 -20.77 -2.07 0.22
C ASN A 52 -19.83 -2.60 -0.87
N ILE A 53 -19.21 -1.69 -1.61
CA ILE A 53 -18.22 -1.98 -2.65
C ILE A 53 -16.84 -1.60 -2.12
N ALA A 54 -15.86 -2.49 -2.28
CA ALA A 54 -14.49 -2.25 -1.84
C ALA A 54 -13.51 -2.25 -3.01
N ILE A 55 -12.52 -1.36 -2.96
CA ILE A 55 -11.31 -1.43 -3.77
C ILE A 55 -10.20 -2.04 -2.93
N LEU A 56 -9.50 -3.02 -3.49
CA LEU A 56 -8.27 -3.56 -2.91
C LEU A 56 -7.07 -3.26 -3.81
N GLY A 57 -6.15 -2.43 -3.32
CA GLY A 57 -4.86 -2.18 -3.96
C GLY A 57 -3.78 -3.14 -3.44
N ALA A 58 -3.27 -3.99 -4.33
CA ALA A 58 -2.16 -4.89 -4.00
C ALA A 58 -0.84 -4.14 -3.72
N GLY A 59 0.12 -4.83 -3.11
CA GLY A 59 1.46 -4.30 -2.90
C GLY A 59 2.34 -4.33 -4.15
N GLY A 60 3.40 -3.51 -4.14
CA GLY A 60 4.33 -3.37 -5.27
C GLY A 60 5.22 -2.13 -5.24
N GLY A 61 5.52 -1.60 -4.05
CA GLY A 61 6.34 -0.38 -3.90
C GLY A 61 5.80 0.81 -4.71
N LEU A 62 6.70 1.59 -5.32
CA LEU A 62 6.33 2.77 -6.11
C LEU A 62 5.41 2.43 -7.30
N ARG A 63 5.53 1.22 -7.88
CA ARG A 63 4.63 0.78 -8.94
C ARG A 63 3.19 0.77 -8.45
N ALA A 64 2.92 0.15 -7.31
CA ALA A 64 1.58 0.07 -6.73
C ALA A 64 1.05 1.45 -6.34
N MET A 65 1.91 2.31 -5.77
CA MET A 65 1.52 3.68 -5.42
C MET A 65 1.03 4.46 -6.66
N ILE A 66 1.81 4.44 -7.74
CA ILE A 66 1.49 5.16 -8.98
C ILE A 66 0.27 4.53 -9.67
N ALA A 67 0.22 3.20 -9.74
CA ALA A 67 -0.89 2.49 -10.39
C ALA A 67 -2.22 2.67 -9.64
N LEU A 68 -2.22 2.66 -8.31
CA LEU A 68 -3.43 2.93 -7.53
C LEU A 68 -3.94 4.35 -7.79
N HIS A 69 -3.04 5.34 -7.84
CA HIS A 69 -3.42 6.71 -8.17
C HIS A 69 -4.12 6.81 -9.53
N GLY A 70 -3.53 6.20 -10.57
CA GLY A 70 -4.12 6.18 -11.91
C GLY A 70 -5.47 5.46 -11.97
N THR A 71 -5.60 4.36 -11.21
CA THR A 71 -6.85 3.60 -11.07
C THR A 71 -7.96 4.46 -10.46
N LEU A 72 -7.69 5.13 -9.33
CA LEU A 72 -8.66 5.97 -8.63
C LEU A 72 -9.09 7.17 -9.48
N GLN A 73 -8.14 7.80 -10.18
CA GLN A 73 -8.44 8.92 -11.06
C GLN A 73 -9.33 8.50 -12.24
N GLU A 74 -9.11 7.33 -12.84
CA GLU A 74 -9.97 6.89 -13.95
C GLU A 74 -11.37 6.49 -13.48
N LEU A 75 -11.50 5.89 -12.28
CA LEU A 75 -12.80 5.64 -11.66
C LEU A 75 -13.54 6.95 -11.38
N GLN A 76 -12.84 8.00 -10.94
CA GLN A 76 -13.40 9.33 -10.72
C GLN A 76 -13.95 9.92 -12.02
N LYS A 77 -13.17 9.90 -13.12
CA LYS A 77 -13.59 10.43 -14.43
C LYS A 77 -14.84 9.76 -14.97
N HIS A 78 -15.06 8.49 -14.64
CA HIS A 78 -16.24 7.74 -15.06
C HIS A 78 -17.38 7.73 -14.04
N GLY A 79 -17.29 8.54 -12.97
CA GLY A 79 -18.33 8.62 -11.94
C GLY A 79 -18.52 7.33 -11.15
N LEU A 80 -17.53 6.42 -11.15
CA LEU A 80 -17.59 5.14 -10.46
C LEU A 80 -16.96 5.20 -9.06
N LEU A 81 -16.02 6.13 -8.82
CA LEU A 81 -15.33 6.23 -7.52
C LEU A 81 -16.29 6.53 -6.36
N ASP A 82 -17.35 7.29 -6.60
CA ASP A 82 -18.35 7.61 -5.58
C ASP A 82 -19.26 6.43 -5.21
N THR A 83 -19.21 5.33 -5.96
CA THR A 83 -19.89 4.08 -5.58
C THR A 83 -19.12 3.28 -4.52
N ILE A 84 -17.85 3.63 -4.26
CA ILE A 84 -16.95 2.85 -3.42
C ILE A 84 -17.12 3.22 -1.95
N MET A 85 -17.33 2.21 -1.12
CA MET A 85 -17.44 2.32 0.34
C MET A 85 -16.08 2.24 1.02
N TYR A 86 -15.25 1.26 0.64
CA TYR A 86 -13.96 0.99 1.28
C TYR A 86 -12.81 1.08 0.28
N LEU A 87 -11.69 1.66 0.72
CA LEU A 87 -10.42 1.62 -0.01
C LEU A 87 -9.37 0.96 0.89
N CYS A 88 -8.87 -0.19 0.46
CA CYS A 88 -7.93 -0.97 1.27
C CYS A 88 -6.63 -1.22 0.51
N GLY A 89 -5.50 -1.13 1.21
CA GLY A 89 -4.19 -1.20 0.60
C GLY A 89 -3.20 -2.08 1.35
N VAL A 90 -2.32 -2.70 0.57
CA VAL A 90 -1.13 -3.42 1.06
C VAL A 90 0.12 -2.74 0.50
N SER A 91 1.21 -2.68 1.28
CA SER A 91 2.52 -2.20 0.82
C SER A 91 2.43 -0.86 0.07
N GLY A 92 3.03 -0.74 -1.11
CA GLY A 92 3.00 0.49 -1.93
C GLY A 92 1.63 1.14 -2.16
N SER A 93 0.52 0.38 -2.15
CA SER A 93 -0.83 0.99 -2.20
C SER A 93 -1.14 1.85 -0.98
N THR A 94 -0.61 1.48 0.20
CA THR A 94 -0.72 2.29 1.42
C THR A 94 0.00 3.62 1.31
N TRP A 95 1.05 3.72 0.49
CA TRP A 95 1.77 4.99 0.25
C TRP A 95 0.92 5.97 -0.57
N CYS A 96 0.16 5.45 -1.54
CA CYS A 96 -0.82 6.25 -2.27
C CYS A 96 -1.95 6.71 -1.34
N MET A 97 -2.54 5.79 -0.58
CA MET A 97 -3.61 6.11 0.37
C MET A 97 -3.16 7.16 1.39
N SER A 98 -2.07 6.92 2.12
CA SER A 98 -1.56 7.86 3.12
C SER A 98 -1.27 9.26 2.56
N TYR A 99 -0.85 9.36 1.30
CA TYR A 99 -0.69 10.64 0.61
C TYR A 99 -2.02 11.34 0.31
N LEU A 100 -3.03 10.59 -0.18
CA LEU A 100 -4.34 11.14 -0.54
C LEU A 100 -5.12 11.63 0.69
N TYR A 101 -5.20 10.82 1.76
CA TYR A 101 -5.98 11.11 2.96
C TYR A 101 -5.45 12.27 3.82
N LYS A 102 -4.33 12.90 3.44
CA LYS A 102 -3.95 14.24 3.96
C LYS A 102 -4.96 15.32 3.61
N ASN A 103 -5.77 15.10 2.57
CA ASN A 103 -6.75 16.06 2.08
C ASN A 103 -8.16 15.52 2.37
N GLY A 104 -8.99 16.32 3.02
CA GLY A 104 -10.35 15.92 3.42
C GLY A 104 -11.27 15.58 2.25
N ASP A 105 -11.03 16.10 1.06
CA ASP A 105 -11.84 16.00 -0.15
C ASP A 105 -11.00 15.48 -1.34
N TRP A 106 -10.05 14.57 -1.07
CA TRP A 106 -9.09 14.12 -2.09
C TRP A 106 -9.76 13.51 -3.32
N THR A 107 -10.94 12.90 -3.17
CA THR A 107 -11.73 12.36 -4.29
C THR A 107 -12.14 13.39 -5.31
N GLU A 108 -12.10 14.69 -4.98
CA GLU A 108 -12.39 15.81 -5.89
C GLU A 108 -11.08 16.46 -6.42
N LYS A 109 -9.94 16.13 -5.81
CA LYS A 109 -8.62 16.74 -6.06
C LYS A 109 -7.62 15.81 -6.75
N LEU A 110 -8.02 14.61 -7.17
CA LEU A 110 -7.13 13.59 -7.71
C LEU A 110 -6.18 14.09 -8.80
N GLN A 111 -6.65 14.90 -9.76
CA GLN A 111 -5.76 15.41 -10.81
C GLN A 111 -4.61 16.29 -10.25
N VAL A 112 -4.92 17.23 -9.37
CA VAL A 112 -3.92 18.11 -8.75
C VAL A 112 -2.96 17.31 -7.86
N LEU A 113 -3.48 16.32 -7.14
CA LEU A 113 -2.67 15.41 -6.32
C LEU A 113 -1.77 14.52 -7.18
N GLU A 114 -2.19 14.13 -8.37
CA GLU A 114 -1.34 13.40 -9.31
C GLU A 114 -0.17 14.25 -9.78
N GLU A 115 -0.43 15.49 -10.20
CA GLU A 115 0.59 16.42 -10.68
C GLU A 115 1.62 16.69 -9.58
N SER A 116 1.15 16.88 -8.34
CA SER A 116 1.99 17.04 -7.15
C SER A 116 2.81 15.78 -6.86
N MET A 117 2.21 14.58 -6.90
CA MET A 117 2.91 13.31 -6.75
C MET A 117 3.99 13.13 -7.83
N CYS A 118 3.65 13.36 -9.11
CA CYS A 118 4.59 13.22 -10.21
C CYS A 118 5.75 14.21 -10.10
N ALA A 119 5.46 15.48 -9.80
CA ALA A 119 6.49 16.50 -9.60
C ALA A 119 7.43 16.16 -8.44
N ARG A 120 6.89 15.59 -7.35
CA ARG A 120 7.68 15.12 -6.21
C ARG A 120 8.53 13.92 -6.56
N LEU A 121 7.96 12.87 -7.15
CA LEU A 121 8.70 11.65 -7.53
C LEU A 121 9.76 11.91 -8.61
N SER A 122 9.60 12.98 -9.39
CA SER A 122 10.58 13.39 -10.41
C SER A 122 11.73 14.24 -9.85
N LYS A 123 11.60 14.77 -8.63
CA LYS A 123 12.61 15.62 -7.98
C LYS A 123 13.26 14.87 -6.83
N TYR A 124 14.58 14.69 -6.89
CA TYR A 124 15.31 14.04 -5.81
C TYR A 124 15.43 15.00 -4.59
N THR A 125 14.61 14.78 -3.56
CA THR A 125 14.58 15.62 -2.32
C THR A 125 15.13 14.90 -1.09
N TRP A 126 15.83 13.79 -1.28
CA TRP A 126 16.37 13.00 -0.19
C TRP A 126 17.51 13.74 0.52
N SER A 127 17.45 13.78 1.84
CA SER A 127 18.36 14.58 2.67
C SER A 127 18.94 13.73 3.79
N VAL A 128 20.25 13.43 3.68
CA VAL A 128 21.00 12.71 4.72
C VAL A 128 20.83 13.38 6.09
N PRO A 129 21.00 14.70 6.26
CA PRO A 129 20.84 15.33 7.57
C PRO A 129 19.43 15.16 8.17
N LYS A 130 18.37 15.23 7.35
CA LYS A 130 17.00 15.02 7.83
C LYS A 130 16.77 13.56 8.24
N ALA A 131 17.23 12.61 7.41
CA ALA A 131 17.16 11.19 7.70
C ALA A 131 17.90 10.84 8.99
N THR A 132 19.15 11.31 9.14
CA THR A 132 19.95 11.12 10.35
C THR A 132 19.24 11.69 11.57
N LYS A 133 18.72 12.91 11.52
CA LYS A 133 18.00 13.51 12.66
C LYS A 133 16.83 12.63 13.15
N LEU A 134 16.00 12.11 12.24
CA LEU A 134 14.89 11.23 12.60
C LEU A 134 15.36 9.88 13.16
N LEU A 135 16.43 9.31 12.60
CA LEU A 135 17.01 8.06 13.10
C LEU A 135 17.60 8.22 14.50
N LEU A 136 18.28 9.33 14.77
CA LEU A 136 18.82 9.62 16.11
C LEU A 136 17.70 9.77 17.15
N GLU A 137 16.59 10.41 16.78
CA GLU A 137 15.42 10.49 17.65
C GLU A 137 14.80 9.12 17.88
N ALA A 138 14.52 8.38 16.80
CA ALA A 138 13.92 7.06 16.86
C ALA A 138 14.76 6.06 17.66
N ALA A 139 16.10 6.15 17.57
CA ALA A 139 17.02 5.29 18.31
C ALA A 139 16.96 5.48 19.83
N LYS A 140 16.30 6.52 20.34
CA LYS A 140 16.03 6.68 21.77
C LYS A 140 14.99 5.67 22.26
N ASP A 141 14.07 5.21 21.40
CA ASP A 141 13.08 4.20 21.76
C ASP A 141 13.73 2.81 21.90
N GLU A 142 13.44 2.11 22.99
CA GLU A 142 13.86 0.73 23.24
C GLU A 142 13.40 -0.25 22.15
N ASN A 143 12.28 0.04 21.50
CA ASN A 143 11.69 -0.78 20.45
C ASN A 143 12.23 -0.46 19.04
N TYR A 144 13.24 0.40 18.90
CA TYR A 144 13.88 0.63 17.61
C TYR A 144 14.26 -0.68 16.93
N SER A 145 13.98 -0.76 15.63
CA SER A 145 14.18 -1.91 14.76
C SER A 145 14.69 -1.46 13.39
N LEU A 146 14.88 -2.41 12.47
CA LEU A 146 15.23 -2.08 11.08
C LEU A 146 14.11 -1.34 10.34
N THR A 147 12.87 -1.39 10.83
CA THR A 147 11.76 -0.63 10.23
C THR A 147 11.99 0.88 10.31
N GLU A 148 12.52 1.40 11.41
CA GLU A 148 12.88 2.82 11.53
C GLU A 148 13.97 3.21 10.53
N PHE A 149 15.02 2.38 10.41
CA PHE A 149 16.07 2.59 9.42
C PHE A 149 15.50 2.61 8.01
N TRP A 150 14.71 1.59 7.65
CA TRP A 150 14.06 1.44 6.36
C TRP A 150 13.13 2.62 6.03
N ALA A 151 12.29 3.03 6.97
CA ALA A 151 11.34 4.14 6.83
C ALA A 151 12.06 5.45 6.49
N TYR A 152 13.01 5.85 7.34
CA TYR A 152 13.63 7.18 7.26
C TYR A 152 14.80 7.25 6.29
N THR A 153 15.22 6.14 5.69
CA THR A 153 16.26 6.13 4.65
C THR A 153 15.69 5.72 3.30
N VAL A 154 15.24 4.47 3.17
CA VAL A 154 14.88 3.89 1.88
C VAL A 154 13.49 4.33 1.43
N VAL A 155 12.46 4.19 2.27
CA VAL A 155 11.10 4.62 1.90
C VAL A 155 11.03 6.13 1.73
N TYR A 156 11.68 6.90 2.61
CA TYR A 156 11.89 8.33 2.37
C TYR A 156 12.60 8.59 1.03
N GLY A 157 13.64 7.83 0.71
CA GLY A 157 14.35 7.91 -0.57
C GLY A 157 13.44 7.66 -1.77
N MET A 158 12.54 6.69 -1.69
CA MET A 158 11.60 6.34 -2.75
C MET A 158 10.47 7.36 -2.89
N LEU A 159 9.91 7.83 -1.77
CA LEU A 159 8.77 8.74 -1.75
C LEU A 159 9.19 10.21 -1.89
N HIS A 160 10.46 10.54 -1.67
CA HIS A 160 10.94 11.93 -1.64
C HIS A 160 10.15 12.80 -0.64
N GLU A 161 9.69 12.19 0.45
CA GLU A 161 8.86 12.83 1.48
C GLU A 161 9.11 12.22 2.87
N LEU A 162 9.28 13.10 3.86
CA LEU A 162 9.19 12.75 5.28
C LEU A 162 7.91 13.34 5.83
N ASP A 163 6.97 12.47 6.14
CA ASP A 163 5.68 12.81 6.69
C ASP A 163 5.65 12.58 8.19
N LYS A 164 5.56 13.69 8.92
CA LYS A 164 5.49 13.70 10.38
C LYS A 164 4.07 13.72 10.91
N GLY A 165 3.06 13.78 10.03
CA GLY A 165 1.66 13.66 10.42
C GLY A 165 1.35 12.27 10.95
N HIS A 166 0.12 12.11 11.42
CA HIS A 166 -0.34 10.91 12.11
C HIS A 166 -1.51 10.26 11.38
N LEU A 167 -1.75 8.97 11.63
CA LEU A 167 -2.89 8.30 10.99
C LEU A 167 -4.21 8.75 11.63
N SER A 168 -4.21 9.04 12.93
CA SER A 168 -5.33 9.64 13.65
C SER A 168 -5.81 10.98 13.06
N GLU A 169 -4.91 11.79 12.51
CA GLU A 169 -5.25 13.08 11.86
C GLU A 169 -6.14 12.89 10.62
N GLN A 170 -6.20 11.67 10.06
CA GLN A 170 -7.02 11.34 8.88
C GLN A 170 -8.47 10.97 9.21
N GLN A 171 -8.89 11.02 10.49
CA GLN A 171 -10.26 10.71 10.91
C GLN A 171 -11.29 11.61 10.21
N SER A 172 -11.04 12.91 10.16
CA SER A 172 -11.94 13.88 9.51
C SER A 172 -12.14 13.60 8.01
N ALA A 173 -11.08 13.20 7.32
CA ALA A 173 -11.11 12.82 5.91
C ALA A 173 -11.88 11.50 5.68
N SER A 174 -11.98 10.66 6.70
CA SER A 174 -12.58 9.32 6.62
C SER A 174 -14.03 9.30 7.08
N GLU A 175 -14.43 10.26 7.92
CA GLU A 175 -15.78 10.36 8.46
C GLU A 175 -16.72 11.22 7.61
N ASN A 176 -16.19 12.11 6.78
CA ASN A 176 -17.00 13.12 6.08
C ASN A 176 -17.89 12.57 4.95
N GLY A 177 -17.74 11.29 4.58
CA GLY A 177 -18.49 10.63 3.50
C GLY A 177 -18.06 11.00 2.07
N ASN A 178 -17.14 11.96 1.89
CA ASN A 178 -16.61 12.34 0.57
C ASN A 178 -15.57 11.36 0.03
N ASN A 179 -14.89 10.64 0.92
CA ASN A 179 -13.91 9.63 0.56
C ASN A 179 -14.42 8.23 0.95
N PRO A 180 -14.00 7.17 0.25
CA PRO A 180 -14.10 5.81 0.78
C PRO A 180 -13.44 5.73 2.17
N TYR A 181 -13.83 4.76 2.99
CA TYR A 181 -13.21 4.54 4.29
C TYR A 181 -11.87 3.79 4.11
N PRO A 182 -10.73 4.31 4.62
CA PRO A 182 -9.41 3.74 4.41
C PRO A 182 -9.08 2.61 5.40
N ILE A 183 -8.52 1.51 4.88
CA ILE A 183 -8.04 0.39 5.69
C ILE A 183 -6.64 -0.03 5.23
N TYR A 184 -5.68 -0.09 6.15
CA TYR A 184 -4.29 -0.43 5.86
C TYR A 184 -3.91 -1.74 6.53
N ALA A 185 -3.12 -2.56 5.84
CA ALA A 185 -2.80 -3.91 6.28
C ALA A 185 -1.33 -4.09 6.70
N ALA A 186 -1.12 -4.83 7.79
CA ALA A 186 0.15 -5.45 8.16
C ALA A 186 -0.09 -6.89 8.62
N VAL A 187 0.99 -7.63 8.82
CA VAL A 187 0.94 -8.95 9.45
C VAL A 187 1.91 -9.02 10.63
N ASP A 188 1.53 -9.76 11.66
CA ASP A 188 2.45 -10.13 12.73
C ASP A 188 3.36 -11.28 12.28
N GLU A 189 4.65 -11.00 12.13
CA GLU A 189 5.67 -11.92 11.63
C GLU A 189 5.85 -13.14 12.52
N GLN A 190 5.70 -12.97 13.84
CA GLN A 190 5.85 -14.08 14.78
C GLN A 190 4.71 -15.09 14.63
N SER A 191 3.48 -14.60 14.52
CA SER A 191 2.33 -15.44 14.22
C SER A 191 2.45 -16.05 12.82
N PHE A 192 2.85 -15.26 11.82
CA PHE A 192 2.93 -15.70 10.43
C PHE A 192 3.99 -16.77 10.18
N SER A 193 5.17 -16.66 10.81
CA SER A 193 6.27 -17.62 10.64
C SER A 193 6.02 -18.99 11.28
N LYS A 194 5.10 -19.06 12.26
CA LYS A 194 4.80 -20.28 13.03
C LYS A 194 3.60 -21.06 12.51
N VAL A 195 2.73 -20.44 11.71
CA VAL A 195 1.54 -21.11 11.20
C VAL A 195 1.84 -21.88 9.91
N THR A 196 1.35 -23.12 9.85
CA THR A 196 1.33 -23.92 8.61
C THR A 196 0.09 -23.62 7.75
N GLU A 197 -0.88 -22.91 8.34
CA GLU A 197 -2.19 -22.58 7.77
C GLU A 197 -2.42 -21.06 7.80
N TYR A 198 -3.31 -20.58 6.94
CA TYR A 198 -3.68 -19.17 6.88
C TYR A 198 -4.55 -18.78 8.08
N SER A 199 -3.95 -18.18 9.12
CA SER A 199 -4.69 -17.78 10.32
C SER A 199 -5.11 -16.30 10.33
N PRO A 200 -6.36 -15.94 10.67
CA PRO A 200 -6.82 -14.56 10.88
C PRO A 200 -6.06 -13.85 12.01
N ALA A 201 -5.49 -14.61 12.95
CA ALA A 201 -4.67 -14.10 14.04
C ALA A 201 -3.38 -13.41 13.57
N THR A 202 -2.95 -13.69 12.32
CA THR A 202 -1.75 -13.06 11.72
C THR A 202 -2.00 -11.64 11.23
N TRP A 203 -3.26 -11.27 10.96
CA TRP A 203 -3.58 -9.99 10.32
C TRP A 203 -3.71 -8.87 11.34
N PHE A 204 -3.05 -7.76 11.03
CA PHE A 204 -3.13 -6.53 11.79
C PHE A 204 -3.72 -5.42 10.91
N GLU A 205 -4.78 -4.81 11.39
CA GLU A 205 -5.53 -3.77 10.70
C GLU A 205 -5.21 -2.40 11.28
N PHE A 206 -4.98 -1.42 10.41
CA PHE A 206 -4.92 -0.01 10.78
C PHE A 206 -6.04 0.75 10.08
N THR A 207 -6.70 1.60 10.83
CA THR A 207 -7.62 2.63 10.36
C THR A 207 -7.24 3.95 11.03
N PRO A 208 -7.76 5.10 10.59
CA PRO A 208 -7.61 6.37 11.30
C PRO A 208 -8.13 6.34 12.75
N HIS A 209 -9.00 5.38 13.08
CA HIS A 209 -9.63 5.27 14.38
C HIS A 209 -8.93 4.28 15.30
N GLU A 210 -8.56 3.11 14.78
CA GLU A 210 -8.08 1.98 15.58
C GLU A 210 -6.94 1.20 14.90
N ALA A 211 -6.07 0.65 15.75
CA ALA A 211 -5.07 -0.36 15.41
C ALA A 211 -5.49 -1.69 16.04
N SER A 212 -5.61 -2.75 15.24
CA SER A 212 -6.39 -3.94 15.63
C SER A 212 -5.74 -5.27 15.24
N PHE A 213 -5.75 -6.22 16.16
CA PHE A 213 -5.55 -7.63 15.84
C PHE A 213 -6.86 -8.24 15.34
N LEU A 214 -6.92 -8.53 14.04
CA LEU A 214 -8.17 -8.93 13.39
C LEU A 214 -8.75 -10.22 14.01
N GLY A 215 -7.95 -11.28 14.06
CA GLY A 215 -8.40 -12.59 14.54
C GLY A 215 -8.79 -12.62 16.02
N TYR A 216 -8.39 -11.62 16.80
CA TYR A 216 -8.68 -11.53 18.24
C TYR A 216 -9.81 -10.55 18.56
N GLY A 217 -10.33 -9.81 17.56
CA GLY A 217 -11.31 -8.75 17.80
C GLY A 217 -10.83 -7.73 18.81
N ALA A 218 -9.53 -7.41 18.80
CA ALA A 218 -8.88 -6.64 19.85
C ALA A 218 -8.22 -5.39 19.26
N SER A 219 -8.62 -4.23 19.76
CA SER A 219 -8.26 -2.95 19.15
C SER A 219 -7.88 -1.91 20.21
N VAL A 220 -7.03 -0.96 19.84
CA VAL A 220 -6.78 0.27 20.60
C VAL A 220 -6.99 1.47 19.69
N PRO A 221 -7.36 2.65 20.21
CA PRO A 221 -7.40 3.84 19.40
C PRO A 221 -6.02 4.13 18.78
N MET A 222 -6.00 4.62 17.55
CA MET A 222 -4.78 4.74 16.74
C MET A 222 -3.66 5.53 17.44
N GLU A 223 -4.02 6.59 18.16
CA GLU A 223 -3.09 7.43 18.96
C GLU A 223 -2.30 6.66 20.03
N TYR A 224 -2.82 5.50 20.46
CA TYR A 224 -2.19 4.66 21.48
C TYR A 224 -1.42 3.48 20.90
N PHE A 225 -1.43 3.29 19.58
CA PHE A 225 -0.62 2.26 18.94
C PHE A 225 0.87 2.46 19.27
N GLY A 226 1.53 1.39 19.71
CA GLY A 226 2.92 1.43 20.16
C GLY A 226 3.14 1.90 21.61
N SER A 227 2.09 2.30 22.33
CA SER A 227 2.15 2.59 23.78
C SER A 227 2.33 1.32 24.61
N GLU A 228 2.80 1.46 25.85
CA GLU A 228 3.04 0.32 26.74
C GLU A 228 1.76 -0.05 27.51
N TYR A 229 1.37 -1.32 27.41
CA TYR A 229 0.24 -1.89 28.15
C TYR A 229 0.71 -3.06 29.01
N LYS A 230 -0.08 -3.37 30.04
CA LYS A 230 0.05 -4.60 30.83
C LYS A 230 -1.26 -4.90 31.52
N ASN A 231 -1.70 -6.16 31.48
CA ASN A 231 -2.94 -6.60 32.12
C ASN A 231 -4.17 -5.86 31.61
N GLY A 232 -4.20 -5.53 30.32
CA GLY A 232 -5.31 -4.79 29.70
C GLY A 232 -5.34 -3.28 29.99
N GLU A 233 -4.34 -2.75 30.71
CA GLU A 233 -4.28 -1.35 31.11
C GLU A 233 -3.09 -0.64 30.48
N LEU A 234 -3.31 0.61 30.04
CA LEU A 234 -2.26 1.51 29.60
C LEU A 234 -1.31 1.83 30.76
N LYS A 235 -0.02 1.56 30.58
CA LYS A 235 1.04 1.84 31.56
C LYS A 235 1.83 3.09 31.23
N LYS A 236 2.11 3.30 29.94
CA LYS A 236 2.80 4.49 29.46
C LYS A 236 2.36 4.79 28.04
N GLN A 237 1.72 5.95 27.87
CA GLN A 237 1.47 6.49 26.54
C GLN A 237 2.79 6.88 25.89
N LYS A 238 3.01 6.40 24.67
CA LYS A 238 4.08 6.87 23.78
C LYS A 238 3.48 7.80 22.73
N GLU A 239 4.33 8.60 22.11
CA GLU A 239 3.95 9.38 20.93
C GLU A 239 3.46 8.43 19.83
N GLU A 240 2.40 8.84 19.12
CA GLU A 240 1.89 8.08 17.99
C GLU A 240 2.98 7.94 16.92
N LYS A 241 3.03 6.78 16.27
CA LYS A 241 3.96 6.57 15.17
C LYS A 241 3.58 7.46 13.99
N ASN A 242 4.51 8.31 13.56
CA ASN A 242 4.28 9.16 12.39
C ASN A 242 4.06 8.35 11.09
N MET A 243 3.49 9.02 10.10
CA MET A 243 3.11 8.41 8.83
C MET A 243 4.31 7.84 8.07
N SER A 244 5.49 8.48 8.09
CA SER A 244 6.69 7.90 7.47
C SER A 244 7.10 6.57 8.09
N TYR A 245 6.98 6.41 9.41
CA TYR A 245 7.18 5.12 10.06
C TYR A 245 6.15 4.09 9.57
N LEU A 246 4.86 4.46 9.53
CA LEU A 246 3.79 3.56 9.09
C LEU A 246 3.97 3.15 7.61
N GLN A 247 4.34 4.07 6.72
CA GLN A 247 4.70 3.76 5.34
C GLN A 247 5.89 2.79 5.25
N GLY A 248 6.88 2.97 6.13
CA GLY A 248 8.00 2.04 6.29
C GLY A 248 7.58 0.65 6.77
N LEU A 249 6.70 0.59 7.78
CA LEU A 249 6.16 -0.65 8.32
C LEU A 249 5.33 -1.38 7.26
N TRP A 250 4.36 -0.70 6.64
CA TRP A 250 3.53 -1.29 5.60
C TRP A 250 4.33 -1.70 4.37
N GLY A 251 5.45 -1.03 4.06
CA GLY A 251 6.34 -1.33 2.94
C GLY A 251 7.58 -2.15 3.29
N SER A 252 7.60 -2.84 4.44
CA SER A 252 8.73 -3.63 4.93
C SER A 252 8.72 -5.10 4.47
N ALA A 253 8.40 -5.41 3.22
CA ALA A 253 8.36 -6.78 2.70
C ALA A 253 9.66 -7.58 2.96
N ILE A 254 10.81 -6.89 2.92
CA ILE A 254 12.12 -7.47 3.25
C ILE A 254 12.30 -7.81 4.74
N GLY A 255 11.35 -7.44 5.60
CA GLY A 255 11.38 -7.69 7.03
C GLY A 255 11.24 -9.16 7.41
N SER A 256 10.60 -9.98 6.56
CA SER A 256 10.49 -11.42 6.81
C SER A 256 11.69 -12.18 6.24
N LYS A 257 12.56 -12.67 7.12
CA LYS A 257 13.71 -13.50 6.72
C LYS A 257 13.26 -14.78 6.01
N THR A 258 12.27 -15.45 6.57
CA THR A 258 11.73 -16.72 6.05
C THR A 258 11.18 -16.57 4.63
N GLU A 259 10.40 -15.52 4.38
CA GLU A 259 9.85 -15.29 3.04
C GLU A 259 10.93 -14.84 2.05
N ASN A 260 11.90 -14.02 2.47
CA ASN A 260 13.05 -13.70 1.63
C ASN A 260 13.82 -14.96 1.21
N GLU A 261 14.06 -15.90 2.14
CA GLU A 261 14.72 -17.18 1.84
C GLU A 261 13.89 -18.05 0.89
N LYS A 262 12.55 -18.10 1.05
CA LYS A 262 11.66 -18.81 0.11
C LYS A 262 11.74 -18.20 -1.28
N VAL A 263 11.64 -16.89 -1.41
CA VAL A 263 11.73 -16.19 -2.70
C VAL A 263 13.09 -16.43 -3.35
N ILE A 264 14.19 -16.36 -2.60
CA ILE A 264 15.54 -16.65 -3.13
C ILE A 264 15.63 -18.10 -3.62
N LYS A 265 15.10 -19.06 -2.85
CA LYS A 265 15.03 -20.47 -3.25
C LYS A 265 14.18 -20.65 -4.51
N ASP A 266 13.00 -20.04 -4.57
CA ASP A 266 12.09 -20.13 -5.72
C ASP A 266 12.72 -19.54 -6.99
N ILE A 267 13.45 -18.42 -6.87
CA ILE A 267 14.24 -17.87 -7.98
C ILE A 267 15.33 -18.87 -8.38
N PHE A 268 16.11 -19.38 -7.42
CA PHE A 268 17.22 -20.30 -7.69
C PHE A 268 16.74 -21.62 -8.33
N PHE A 269 15.68 -22.24 -7.81
CA PHE A 269 15.12 -23.49 -8.35
C PHE A 269 14.24 -23.29 -9.59
N GLY A 270 13.58 -22.13 -9.73
CA GLY A 270 12.86 -21.75 -10.93
C GLY A 270 13.78 -21.63 -12.14
N PHE A 271 15.00 -21.11 -11.93
CA PHE A 271 16.07 -21.11 -12.94
C PHE A 271 16.46 -22.53 -13.41
N PHE A 272 16.43 -23.54 -12.54
CA PHE A 272 16.73 -24.93 -12.92
C PHE A 272 15.57 -25.67 -13.62
N LYS A 273 14.34 -25.16 -13.54
CA LYS A 273 13.21 -25.69 -14.33
C LYS A 273 13.16 -25.14 -15.76
N GLY A 274 13.97 -24.13 -16.07
CA GLY A 274 14.04 -23.46 -17.36
C GLY A 274 15.23 -23.89 -18.23
N GLU A 275 15.48 -25.19 -18.41
CA GLU A 275 16.31 -25.67 -19.51
C GLU A 275 15.53 -26.67 -20.37
N LYS A 276 14.83 -26.14 -21.37
CA LYS A 276 14.75 -26.65 -22.75
C LYS A 276 13.84 -25.73 -23.56
N GLU A 277 14.44 -24.69 -24.14
CA GLU A 277 14.41 -24.44 -25.59
C GLU A 277 15.27 -23.21 -25.88
N SER A 278 16.33 -23.45 -26.65
CA SER A 278 17.27 -22.42 -27.10
C SER A 278 16.57 -21.48 -28.08
N TYR A 279 16.28 -20.25 -27.67
CA TYR A 279 15.96 -19.17 -28.59
C TYR A 279 17.17 -18.25 -28.77
N SER A 280 17.69 -18.22 -29.99
CA SER A 280 18.79 -17.36 -30.42
C SER A 280 18.27 -15.94 -30.70
N PRO A 281 18.90 -14.87 -30.20
CA PRO A 281 18.45 -13.52 -30.49
C PRO A 281 18.86 -13.11 -31.91
N SER A 282 17.89 -12.91 -32.80
CA SER A 282 18.09 -12.13 -34.03
C SER A 282 18.19 -10.65 -33.65
N LYS A 283 19.33 -10.04 -34.00
CA LYS A 283 19.54 -8.59 -33.93
C LYS A 283 18.57 -7.90 -34.89
N GLU A 284 17.52 -7.29 -34.38
CA GLU A 284 16.87 -6.15 -35.03
C GLU A 284 16.73 -5.02 -34.02
N SER A 285 17.40 -3.92 -34.35
CA SER A 285 17.36 -2.63 -33.68
C SER A 285 15.94 -2.08 -33.63
N CYS A 286 15.60 -1.41 -32.52
CA CYS A 286 14.39 -0.61 -32.36
C CYS A 286 14.09 0.25 -33.60
N PRO A 287 12.86 0.21 -34.15
CA PRO A 287 12.40 1.27 -35.01
C PRO A 287 11.90 2.43 -34.13
N GLU A 288 12.66 3.52 -34.10
CA GLU A 288 12.09 4.84 -33.88
C GLU A 288 11.16 5.16 -35.07
N GLY A 289 9.87 5.44 -34.80
CA GLY A 289 9.05 6.10 -35.80
C GLY A 289 7.53 5.88 -35.76
N ILE A 290 6.84 6.99 -35.49
CA ILE A 290 5.57 7.44 -36.09
C ILE A 290 4.26 6.91 -35.48
N VAL A 291 3.76 7.64 -34.48
CA VAL A 291 2.31 7.80 -34.25
C VAL A 291 1.93 9.19 -34.77
N LYS A 292 1.16 9.25 -35.87
CA LYS A 292 0.56 10.48 -36.38
C LYS A 292 -0.78 10.74 -35.68
N GLY A 293 -0.93 11.96 -35.16
CA GLY A 293 -2.19 12.70 -35.15
C GLY A 293 -2.81 12.96 -33.77
N PHE A 294 -2.53 14.12 -33.17
CA PHE A 294 -3.49 15.04 -32.53
C PHE A 294 -2.82 16.43 -32.38
N PRO A 295 -3.58 17.55 -32.39
CA PRO A 295 -3.08 18.89 -32.68
C PRO A 295 -2.39 19.57 -31.47
N VAL A 296 -1.37 20.37 -31.78
CA VAL A 296 -0.63 21.23 -30.85
C VAL A 296 -1.34 22.59 -30.72
N PRO A 297 -1.52 23.15 -29.51
CA PRO A 297 -1.91 24.55 -29.36
C PRO A 297 -0.74 25.46 -29.73
N THR A 298 -0.93 26.24 -30.79
CA THR A 298 -0.09 27.37 -31.20
C THR A 298 -0.17 28.52 -30.20
N THR A 299 0.97 29.01 -29.74
CA THR A 299 1.38 30.44 -29.77
C THR A 299 2.78 30.56 -29.15
N GLU A 300 3.80 30.78 -29.98
CA GLU A 300 5.05 31.42 -29.57
C GLU A 300 4.88 32.94 -29.61
N PRO A 301 5.66 33.70 -28.83
CA PRO A 301 6.15 34.98 -29.27
C PRO A 301 7.64 34.92 -29.66
N GLU A 302 7.89 35.61 -30.76
CA GLU A 302 9.09 35.85 -31.56
C GLU A 302 10.42 36.05 -30.83
N ALA A 303 11.49 35.62 -31.50
CA ALA A 303 12.87 35.90 -31.18
C ALA A 303 13.30 37.32 -31.61
N GLY A 304 14.12 37.97 -30.78
CA GLY A 304 14.86 39.18 -31.12
C GLY A 304 16.25 39.18 -30.48
N ASP A 305 17.25 38.97 -31.33
CA ASP A 305 18.66 39.41 -31.38
C ASP A 305 19.46 39.71 -30.09
N MET A 306 20.61 39.05 -29.91
CA MET A 306 21.95 39.59 -30.27
C MET A 306 23.13 38.70 -29.82
N GLU A 307 24.03 38.47 -30.78
CA GLU A 307 25.49 38.27 -30.75
C GLU A 307 26.24 37.88 -29.45
N GLY A 308 27.22 36.96 -29.60
CA GLY A 308 28.49 37.11 -28.87
C GLY A 308 29.29 35.85 -28.52
N SER A 309 30.16 35.44 -29.45
CA SER A 309 31.47 34.81 -29.23
C SER A 309 31.58 33.34 -28.76
N LEU A 310 32.13 32.55 -29.68
CA LEU A 310 32.75 31.25 -29.48
C LEU A 310 34.02 31.35 -28.62
N HIS A 311 34.19 30.39 -27.69
CA HIS A 311 35.50 29.81 -27.38
C HIS A 311 35.37 28.30 -27.26
N SER A 312 36.17 27.62 -28.08
CA SER A 312 36.40 26.18 -28.17
C SER A 312 37.22 25.63 -27.00
N GLU A 313 36.93 24.40 -26.54
CA GLU A 313 37.92 23.31 -26.37
C GLU A 313 37.25 21.98 -25.89
N PRO A 314 37.94 20.80 -25.93
CA PRO A 314 37.48 19.68 -26.73
C PRO A 314 36.93 18.46 -25.96
N ALA A 315 36.58 17.45 -26.76
CA ALA A 315 35.89 16.21 -26.51
C ALA A 315 36.43 15.34 -25.35
N GLY A 316 35.47 14.63 -24.74
CA GLY A 316 35.65 13.78 -23.57
C GLY A 316 36.47 12.51 -23.80
N ALA A 317 37.10 12.08 -22.71
CA ALA A 317 37.60 10.73 -22.48
C ALA A 317 36.70 10.01 -21.46
N SER A 318 36.50 8.72 -21.68
CA SER A 318 35.62 7.78 -20.97
C SER A 318 35.78 7.72 -19.44
N PRO A 319 34.74 7.29 -18.68
CA PRO A 319 34.81 7.18 -17.23
C PRO A 319 35.50 5.87 -16.81
N GLY A 320 36.62 6.00 -16.09
CA GLY A 320 37.33 4.90 -15.45
C GLY A 320 37.25 4.97 -13.93
N GLY A 321 36.98 3.82 -13.32
CA GLY A 321 37.60 3.36 -12.06
C GLY A 321 37.22 4.06 -10.75
N PHE A 322 36.38 3.40 -9.95
CA PHE A 322 36.32 3.61 -8.51
C PHE A 322 37.68 3.26 -7.87
N SER A 323 38.33 4.22 -7.23
CA SER A 323 39.49 3.99 -6.35
C SER A 323 39.06 4.13 -4.88
N PRO A 324 39.45 3.21 -3.98
CA PRO A 324 38.98 3.19 -2.59
C PRO A 324 39.97 3.89 -1.66
N ASP A 325 39.88 5.21 -1.48
CA ASP A 325 40.64 5.90 -0.42
C ASP A 325 39.99 7.23 0.02
N THR A 326 38.76 7.15 0.53
CA THR A 326 38.08 8.31 1.14
C THR A 326 37.08 7.88 2.22
N LYS A 327 37.51 7.12 3.23
CA LYS A 327 36.58 6.56 4.24
C LYS A 327 36.60 7.17 5.65
N ASN A 328 37.45 8.16 5.98
CA ASN A 328 37.52 8.65 7.37
C ASN A 328 37.18 10.15 7.61
N LYS A 329 36.77 10.93 6.59
CA LYS A 329 36.51 12.38 6.76
C LYS A 329 35.04 12.80 6.91
N THR A 330 34.06 11.91 6.79
CA THR A 330 32.64 12.31 6.63
C THR A 330 31.77 12.24 7.89
N ILE A 331 32.21 11.59 8.97
CA ILE A 331 31.36 11.35 10.16
C ILE A 331 31.56 12.44 11.22
N THR A 332 32.80 12.81 11.51
CA THR A 332 33.15 13.81 12.53
C THR A 332 32.71 15.23 12.16
N GLU A 333 32.67 15.58 10.88
CA GLU A 333 32.19 16.91 10.42
C GLU A 333 30.66 17.03 10.50
N ASN A 334 29.91 15.96 10.21
CA ASN A 334 28.46 15.93 10.38
C ASN A 334 28.03 16.01 11.86
N ILE A 335 28.85 15.49 12.77
CA ILE A 335 28.66 15.60 14.22
C ILE A 335 28.92 17.04 14.71
N LYS A 336 29.92 17.73 14.15
CA LYS A 336 30.20 19.15 14.47
C LYS A 336 29.16 20.11 13.88
N GLY A 337 28.43 19.69 12.84
CA GLY A 337 27.37 20.46 12.19
C GLY A 337 26.01 20.53 12.90
N GLY A 338 25.91 20.05 14.15
CA GLY A 338 24.71 20.24 14.99
C GLY A 338 23.57 19.23 14.80
N VAL A 339 23.83 18.05 14.19
CA VAL A 339 22.78 17.06 13.88
C VAL A 339 22.50 16.06 15.03
N GLY A 340 23.30 16.06 16.11
CA GLY A 340 23.05 15.28 17.33
C GLY A 340 24.31 15.00 18.14
N SER A 341 24.19 14.38 19.32
CA SER A 341 25.35 14.00 20.14
C SER A 341 26.07 12.79 19.56
N VAL A 342 27.39 12.69 19.74
CA VAL A 342 28.18 11.47 19.44
C VAL A 342 27.55 10.23 20.08
N VAL A 343 27.00 10.39 21.28
CA VAL A 343 26.32 9.32 22.03
C VAL A 343 25.05 8.86 21.31
N ASP A 344 24.27 9.79 20.75
CA ASP A 344 23.05 9.45 19.99
C ASP A 344 23.40 8.67 18.74
N PHE A 345 24.46 9.09 18.04
CA PHE A 345 24.93 8.42 16.83
C PHE A 345 25.44 7.01 17.12
N ALA A 346 26.26 6.84 18.16
CA ALA A 346 26.72 5.53 18.60
C ALA A 346 25.55 4.60 18.97
N ARG A 347 24.54 5.12 19.66
CA ARG A 347 23.32 4.38 20.01
C ARG A 347 22.53 3.95 18.76
N MET A 348 22.30 4.86 17.82
CA MET A 348 21.62 4.56 16.55
C MET A 348 22.37 3.50 15.75
N TRP A 349 23.69 3.63 15.64
CA TRP A 349 24.54 2.66 14.95
C TRP A 349 24.52 1.28 15.61
N GLN A 350 24.66 1.23 16.93
CA GLN A 350 24.60 -0.01 17.70
C GLN A 350 23.26 -0.72 17.53
N LYS A 351 22.14 0.00 17.68
CA LYS A 351 20.80 -0.58 17.53
C LYS A 351 20.51 -1.04 16.10
N THR A 352 20.96 -0.28 15.10
CA THR A 352 20.82 -0.68 13.68
C THR A 352 21.65 -1.91 13.38
N THR A 353 22.90 -1.97 13.85
CA THR A 353 23.78 -3.14 13.69
C THR A 353 23.18 -4.36 14.40
N HIS A 354 22.66 -4.21 15.61
CA HIS A 354 21.97 -5.28 16.32
C HIS A 354 20.72 -5.73 15.55
N GLY A 355 19.93 -4.80 15.02
CA GLY A 355 18.78 -5.10 14.17
C GLY A 355 19.17 -5.91 12.92
N LEU A 356 20.28 -5.58 12.26
CA LEU A 356 20.82 -6.33 11.12
C LEU A 356 21.25 -7.75 11.52
N LEU A 357 21.98 -7.88 12.63
CA LEU A 357 22.49 -9.17 13.10
C LEU A 357 21.38 -10.11 13.59
N THR A 358 20.30 -9.56 14.16
CA THR A 358 19.16 -10.32 14.69
C THR A 358 17.97 -10.36 13.73
N TRP A 359 18.06 -9.67 12.60
CA TRP A 359 16.96 -9.45 11.65
C TRP A 359 15.67 -8.95 12.32
N LYS A 360 15.80 -7.97 13.22
CA LYS A 360 14.69 -7.43 14.01
C LYS A 360 13.96 -6.31 13.25
N TRP A 361 12.70 -6.54 12.93
CA TRP A 361 11.81 -5.62 12.24
C TRP A 361 10.55 -5.35 13.08
N GLY A 362 9.80 -4.31 12.70
CA GLY A 362 8.39 -4.18 13.07
C GLY A 362 8.08 -4.07 14.56
N THR A 363 9.08 -3.81 15.40
CA THR A 363 8.94 -4.03 16.84
C THR A 363 8.09 -2.95 17.47
N ASN A 364 6.92 -3.34 17.98
CA ASN A 364 5.98 -2.46 18.63
C ASN A 364 5.56 -3.03 19.98
N ASN A 365 5.22 -2.17 20.93
CA ASN A 365 4.65 -2.65 22.19
C ASN A 365 3.33 -3.36 21.91
N ASN A 366 3.17 -4.54 22.51
CA ASN A 366 1.95 -5.32 22.38
C ASN A 366 0.90 -4.80 23.37
N PHE A 367 -0.18 -4.21 22.87
CA PHE A 367 -1.25 -3.73 23.75
C PHE A 367 -1.98 -4.87 24.47
N LEU A 368 -1.88 -6.11 23.98
CA LEU A 368 -2.45 -7.31 24.62
C LEU A 368 -1.52 -7.97 25.65
N TYR A 369 -0.37 -7.38 25.97
CA TYR A 369 0.57 -7.96 26.92
C TYR A 369 -0.09 -8.24 28.28
N LYS A 370 -0.14 -9.53 28.64
CA LYS A 370 -0.78 -10.08 29.83
C LYS A 370 -2.27 -9.74 29.98
N CYS A 371 -2.95 -9.39 28.89
CA CYS A 371 -4.38 -9.09 28.91
C CYS A 371 -5.17 -10.33 29.32
N SER A 372 -5.93 -10.25 30.42
CA SER A 372 -6.70 -11.37 30.97
C SER A 372 -7.98 -11.68 30.17
N ALA A 373 -8.33 -10.85 29.18
CA ALA A 373 -9.47 -11.07 28.31
C ALA A 373 -9.25 -12.21 27.30
N PHE A 374 -8.01 -12.65 27.12
CA PHE A 374 -7.64 -13.75 26.25
C PHE A 374 -6.99 -14.86 27.05
N ASP A 375 -7.25 -16.10 26.65
CA ASP A 375 -6.51 -17.25 27.16
C ASP A 375 -5.01 -17.09 26.88
N SER A 376 -4.18 -17.89 27.57
CA SER A 376 -2.71 -17.84 27.55
C SER A 376 -2.06 -18.23 26.20
N THR A 377 -2.55 -17.61 25.13
CA THR A 377 -1.99 -17.59 23.78
C THR A 377 -0.57 -17.05 23.85
N GLU A 378 0.24 -17.40 22.85
CA GLU A 378 1.61 -16.88 22.77
C GLU A 378 1.61 -15.34 22.69
N LEU A 379 0.64 -14.77 21.96
CA LEU A 379 0.47 -13.33 21.78
C LEU A 379 0.42 -12.57 23.11
N VAL A 380 -0.37 -13.00 24.11
CA VAL A 380 -0.46 -12.28 25.39
C VAL A 380 0.78 -12.42 26.27
N LYS A 381 1.69 -13.36 25.98
CA LYS A 381 2.93 -13.57 26.75
C LYS A 381 4.03 -12.60 26.34
N ASP A 382 3.99 -12.12 25.10
CA ASP A 382 5.05 -11.27 24.54
C ASP A 382 4.77 -9.78 24.78
N LYS A 383 5.80 -9.07 25.28
CA LYS A 383 5.73 -7.63 25.56
C LYS A 383 5.68 -6.81 24.27
N VAL A 384 6.19 -7.37 23.18
CA VAL A 384 6.30 -6.73 21.87
C VAL A 384 5.77 -7.65 20.79
N ILE A 385 5.29 -7.06 19.70
CA ILE A 385 4.90 -7.72 18.46
C ILE A 385 5.81 -7.28 17.32
N SER A 386 5.85 -8.06 16.24
CA SER A 386 6.68 -7.79 15.06
C SER A 386 5.79 -7.59 13.85
N LEU A 387 5.40 -6.34 13.57
CA LEU A 387 4.53 -6.03 12.45
C LEU A 387 5.33 -5.71 11.17
N VAL A 388 5.03 -6.42 10.10
CA VAL A 388 5.68 -6.26 8.79
C VAL A 388 4.66 -6.14 7.67
N ASP A 389 5.14 -5.86 6.46
CA ASP A 389 4.32 -5.70 5.25
C ASP A 389 3.39 -6.90 5.03
N ALA A 390 2.09 -6.65 4.89
CA ALA A 390 1.11 -7.69 4.61
C ALA A 390 1.30 -8.41 3.26
N GLY A 391 2.08 -7.81 2.36
CA GLY A 391 2.44 -8.37 1.05
C GLY A 391 3.17 -9.71 1.12
N ILE A 392 3.78 -10.03 2.27
CA ILE A 392 4.42 -11.34 2.51
C ILE A 392 3.38 -12.45 2.75
N GLY A 393 2.17 -12.09 3.21
CA GLY A 393 1.07 -13.01 3.44
C GLY A 393 0.22 -13.18 2.18
N ILE A 394 -0.78 -12.32 2.04
CA ILE A 394 -1.59 -12.18 0.82
C ILE A 394 -1.36 -10.78 0.31
N ASN A 395 -0.83 -10.65 -0.92
CA ASN A 395 -0.48 -9.35 -1.50
C ASN A 395 -1.68 -8.52 -1.96
N CYS A 396 -2.80 -8.58 -1.22
CA CYS A 396 -4.02 -7.82 -1.41
C CYS A 396 -4.85 -7.96 -0.11
N ALA A 397 -5.46 -6.89 0.38
CA ALA A 397 -6.08 -6.84 1.72
C ALA A 397 -7.44 -7.55 1.84
N PHE A 398 -7.62 -8.69 1.15
CA PHE A 398 -8.86 -9.48 1.22
C PHE A 398 -9.26 -9.84 2.65
N PRO A 399 -8.35 -10.32 3.53
CA PRO A 399 -8.75 -10.72 4.89
C PRO A 399 -9.36 -9.59 5.72
N LEU A 400 -8.95 -8.33 5.48
CA LEU A 400 -9.53 -7.19 6.16
C LEU A 400 -10.95 -6.90 5.64
N VAL A 401 -11.17 -6.98 4.33
CA VAL A 401 -12.47 -6.61 3.73
C VAL A 401 -13.52 -7.71 3.85
N LEU A 402 -13.11 -8.97 3.91
CA LEU A 402 -14.00 -10.13 4.01
C LEU A 402 -14.57 -10.37 5.41
N ARG A 403 -14.32 -9.45 6.35
CA ARG A 403 -15.01 -9.40 7.64
C ARG A 403 -16.53 -9.38 7.46
N PRO A 404 -17.29 -10.27 8.12
CA PRO A 404 -18.75 -10.30 8.02
C PRO A 404 -19.41 -8.95 8.35
N GLU A 405 -18.85 -8.21 9.30
CA GLU A 405 -19.40 -6.94 9.77
C GLU A 405 -19.38 -5.85 8.68
N ARG A 406 -18.45 -5.95 7.71
CA ARG A 406 -18.34 -5.01 6.59
C ARG A 406 -19.34 -5.28 5.47
N LYS A 407 -19.94 -6.48 5.42
CA LYS A 407 -20.98 -6.87 4.45
C LYS A 407 -20.66 -6.49 3.01
N VAL A 408 -19.40 -6.63 2.60
CA VAL A 408 -18.97 -6.27 1.24
C VAL A 408 -19.61 -7.22 0.24
N LYS A 409 -20.20 -6.65 -0.83
CA LYS A 409 -20.93 -7.39 -1.87
C LYS A 409 -20.17 -7.44 -3.20
N LEU A 410 -19.28 -6.47 -3.45
CA LEU A 410 -18.42 -6.42 -4.63
C LEU A 410 -17.01 -5.94 -4.25
N ILE A 411 -16.01 -6.68 -4.73
CA ILE A 411 -14.60 -6.37 -4.56
C ILE A 411 -13.98 -6.08 -5.92
N LEU A 412 -13.39 -4.89 -6.07
CA LEU A 412 -12.54 -4.52 -7.19
C LEU A 412 -11.07 -4.71 -6.76
N SER A 413 -10.52 -5.87 -7.08
CA SER A 413 -9.15 -6.29 -6.74
C SER A 413 -8.18 -5.86 -7.84
N PHE A 414 -7.38 -4.83 -7.59
CA PHE A 414 -6.33 -4.41 -8.52
C PHE A 414 -4.98 -5.00 -8.13
N ASP A 415 -4.46 -5.89 -8.98
CA ASP A 415 -3.19 -6.58 -8.75
C ASP A 415 -2.03 -5.80 -9.37
N TYR A 416 -1.30 -5.10 -8.52
CA TYR A 416 -0.06 -4.40 -8.80
C TYR A 416 1.18 -5.21 -8.41
N GLY A 417 1.03 -6.52 -8.19
CA GLY A 417 2.07 -7.45 -7.78
C GLY A 417 3.10 -7.72 -8.88
N PRO A 418 4.31 -8.18 -8.51
CA PRO A 418 5.43 -8.26 -9.46
C PRO A 418 5.51 -9.51 -10.33
N PHE A 419 5.01 -10.65 -9.83
CA PHE A 419 5.35 -11.95 -10.40
C PHE A 419 4.10 -12.62 -10.97
N GLU A 420 3.23 -13.10 -10.09
CA GLU A 420 2.07 -13.90 -10.47
C GLU A 420 0.77 -13.10 -10.27
N PRO A 421 0.05 -12.76 -11.36
CA PRO A 421 -1.15 -11.91 -11.27
C PRO A 421 -2.29 -12.55 -10.47
N PHE A 422 -2.29 -13.87 -10.28
CA PHE A 422 -3.38 -14.58 -9.61
C PHE A 422 -2.99 -15.15 -8.24
N LYS A 423 -1.74 -14.94 -7.78
CA LYS A 423 -1.25 -15.53 -6.53
C LYS A 423 -2.06 -15.05 -5.33
N ALA A 424 -2.29 -13.74 -5.22
CA ALA A 424 -3.09 -13.19 -4.11
C ALA A 424 -4.53 -13.75 -4.12
N LEU A 425 -5.12 -13.93 -5.29
CA LEU A 425 -6.47 -14.49 -5.44
C LEU A 425 -6.53 -15.96 -5.00
N LYS A 426 -5.58 -16.80 -5.45
CA LYS A 426 -5.48 -18.21 -5.06
C LYS A 426 -5.21 -18.37 -3.56
N GLN A 427 -4.31 -17.57 -3.00
CA GLN A 427 -4.03 -17.55 -1.56
C GLN A 427 -5.26 -17.11 -0.76
N THR A 428 -6.03 -16.14 -1.27
CA THR A 428 -7.29 -15.72 -0.66
C THR A 428 -8.33 -16.82 -0.66
N ALA A 429 -8.52 -17.53 -1.78
CA ALA A 429 -9.45 -18.66 -1.84
C ALA A 429 -9.08 -19.76 -0.81
N LYS A 430 -7.78 -20.06 -0.67
CA LYS A 430 -7.28 -20.98 0.36
C LYS A 430 -7.52 -20.45 1.78
N TYR A 431 -7.18 -19.19 2.05
CA TYR A 431 -7.46 -18.51 3.33
C TYR A 431 -8.95 -18.60 3.69
N CYS A 432 -9.84 -18.32 2.74
CA CYS A 432 -11.27 -18.33 2.97
C CYS A 432 -11.78 -19.74 3.26
N LYS A 433 -11.29 -20.74 2.53
CA LYS A 433 -11.61 -22.15 2.76
C LYS A 433 -11.18 -22.63 4.15
N GLU A 434 -9.96 -22.29 4.58
CA GLU A 434 -9.43 -22.66 5.90
C GLU A 434 -10.15 -21.96 7.06
N ASN A 435 -10.75 -20.79 6.80
CA ASN A 435 -11.43 -19.98 7.82
C ASN A 435 -12.96 -19.97 7.72
N CYS A 436 -13.54 -20.85 6.90
CA CYS A 436 -14.99 -20.93 6.68
C CYS A 436 -15.62 -19.58 6.26
N ILE A 437 -14.90 -18.80 5.46
CA ILE A 437 -15.37 -17.53 4.90
C ILE A 437 -15.90 -17.80 3.48
N SER A 438 -17.12 -17.33 3.20
CA SER A 438 -17.70 -17.41 1.86
C SER A 438 -16.88 -16.61 0.85
N PHE A 439 -16.38 -17.27 -0.18
CA PHE A 439 -15.60 -16.68 -1.26
C PHE A 439 -15.95 -17.38 -2.58
N PRO A 440 -16.00 -16.65 -3.72
CA PRO A 440 -16.35 -17.28 -4.99
C PRO A 440 -15.31 -18.33 -5.39
N GLU A 441 -15.77 -19.39 -6.06
CA GLU A 441 -14.88 -20.39 -6.63
C GLU A 441 -13.99 -19.77 -7.71
N ILE A 442 -12.69 -20.08 -7.65
CA ILE A 442 -11.71 -19.60 -8.62
C ILE A 442 -11.51 -20.69 -9.67
N ASP A 443 -12.15 -20.53 -10.83
CA ASP A 443 -11.95 -21.43 -11.97
C ASP A 443 -10.52 -21.31 -12.49
N GLU A 444 -9.68 -22.28 -12.16
CA GLU A 444 -8.28 -22.31 -12.58
C GLU A 444 -8.11 -22.36 -14.10
N LYS A 445 -9.12 -22.79 -14.86
CA LYS A 445 -9.09 -22.80 -16.32
C LYS A 445 -9.05 -21.39 -16.91
N LEU A 446 -9.55 -20.39 -16.19
CA LEU A 446 -9.45 -18.99 -16.61
C LEU A 446 -8.04 -18.42 -16.39
N LEU A 447 -7.21 -19.09 -15.60
CA LEU A 447 -5.92 -18.60 -15.12
C LEU A 447 -4.73 -19.24 -15.84
N LEU A 448 -4.97 -19.94 -16.95
CA LEU A 448 -3.97 -20.77 -17.65
C LEU A 448 -2.86 -19.96 -18.36
N GLU A 449 -3.07 -18.67 -18.63
CA GLU A 449 -2.09 -17.80 -19.29
C GLU A 449 -1.59 -16.69 -18.34
N PRO A 450 -0.83 -17.01 -17.29
CA PRO A 450 -0.39 -16.02 -16.29
C PRO A 450 0.54 -14.94 -16.87
N ASP A 451 1.24 -15.25 -17.97
CA ASP A 451 2.13 -14.32 -18.66
C ASP A 451 1.41 -13.48 -19.73
N ASN A 452 0.15 -13.79 -20.04
CA ASN A 452 -0.65 -13.06 -21.02
C ASN A 452 -2.11 -12.88 -20.55
N PRO A 453 -2.34 -12.38 -19.32
CA PRO A 453 -3.68 -12.38 -18.74
C PRO A 453 -4.62 -11.41 -19.47
N SER A 454 -5.92 -11.64 -19.30
CA SER A 454 -6.97 -10.68 -19.61
C SER A 454 -6.87 -9.45 -18.69
N ASP A 455 -7.50 -8.37 -19.08
CA ASP A 455 -7.57 -7.13 -18.30
C ASP A 455 -8.55 -7.18 -17.12
N CYS A 456 -9.51 -8.11 -17.14
CA CYS A 456 -10.47 -8.31 -16.08
C CYS A 456 -10.99 -9.75 -16.00
N TYR A 457 -11.17 -10.24 -14.78
CA TYR A 457 -11.78 -11.52 -14.43
C TYR A 457 -12.90 -11.30 -13.42
N ILE A 458 -14.03 -12.00 -13.57
CA ILE A 458 -15.20 -11.84 -12.69
C ILE A 458 -15.54 -13.21 -12.10
N PHE A 459 -15.54 -13.30 -10.77
CA PHE A 459 -15.89 -14.50 -10.02
C PHE A 459 -17.11 -14.21 -9.16
N ARG A 460 -18.13 -15.06 -9.26
CA ARG A 460 -19.39 -14.94 -8.49
C ARG A 460 -19.60 -16.23 -7.69
N GLY A 461 -20.22 -16.11 -6.53
CA GLY A 461 -20.57 -17.24 -5.67
C GLY A 461 -21.78 -16.91 -4.80
N GLU A 462 -22.58 -17.92 -4.48
CA GLU A 462 -23.73 -17.75 -3.59
C GLU A 462 -23.27 -17.40 -2.17
N GLY A 463 -23.89 -16.39 -1.56
CA GLY A 463 -23.51 -15.92 -0.21
C GLY A 463 -22.09 -15.33 -0.11
N ALA A 464 -21.38 -15.14 -1.22
CA ALA A 464 -20.04 -14.58 -1.29
C ALA A 464 -20.03 -13.23 -2.03
N PRO A 465 -19.06 -12.33 -1.76
CA PRO A 465 -18.89 -11.14 -2.59
C PRO A 465 -18.53 -11.53 -4.03
N THR A 466 -19.06 -10.79 -5.00
CA THR A 466 -18.52 -10.83 -6.36
C THR A 466 -17.10 -10.25 -6.34
N VAL A 467 -16.15 -10.92 -6.99
CA VAL A 467 -14.77 -10.44 -7.12
C VAL A 467 -14.48 -10.12 -8.58
N MET A 468 -14.22 -8.85 -8.86
CA MET A 468 -13.60 -8.42 -10.12
C MET A 468 -12.10 -8.24 -9.89
N HIS A 469 -11.28 -8.95 -10.66
CA HIS A 469 -9.83 -8.95 -10.51
C HIS A 469 -9.15 -8.38 -11.76
N PHE A 470 -8.23 -7.43 -11.56
CA PHE A 470 -7.61 -6.62 -12.61
C PHE A 470 -6.07 -6.70 -12.52
N PRO A 471 -5.42 -7.53 -13.35
CA PRO A 471 -3.96 -7.54 -13.46
C PRO A 471 -3.45 -6.22 -14.03
N LEU A 472 -2.44 -5.61 -13.38
CA LEU A 472 -1.88 -4.33 -13.83
C LEU A 472 -1.40 -4.37 -15.28
N PHE A 473 -0.63 -5.39 -15.63
CA PHE A 473 -0.12 -5.61 -16.98
C PHE A 473 -0.82 -6.82 -17.59
N ASN A 474 -1.44 -6.60 -18.74
CA ASN A 474 -2.26 -7.57 -19.42
C ASN A 474 -2.20 -7.37 -20.94
N ARG A 475 -2.75 -8.32 -21.69
CA ARG A 475 -2.69 -8.34 -23.15
C ARG A 475 -3.38 -7.15 -23.84
N VAL A 476 -4.20 -6.39 -23.11
CA VAL A 476 -4.93 -5.23 -23.66
C VAL A 476 -4.10 -3.96 -23.52
N ASN A 477 -3.46 -3.73 -22.37
CA ASN A 477 -2.72 -2.49 -22.12
C ASN A 477 -1.21 -2.56 -22.45
N CYS A 478 -0.63 -3.76 -22.57
CA CYS A 478 0.74 -3.97 -23.04
C CYS A 478 0.85 -5.27 -23.88
N PRO A 479 0.15 -5.34 -25.04
CA PRO A 479 0.13 -6.53 -25.89
C PRO A 479 1.54 -6.99 -26.26
N ALA A 480 1.82 -8.29 -26.14
CA ALA A 480 3.12 -8.93 -26.37
C ALA A 480 4.28 -8.52 -25.42
N TYR A 481 4.07 -7.56 -24.51
CA TYR A 481 5.13 -7.02 -23.64
C TYR A 481 4.85 -7.19 -22.14
N VAL A 482 3.87 -8.00 -21.74
CA VAL A 482 3.48 -8.19 -20.34
C VAL A 482 4.67 -8.54 -19.44
N THR A 483 5.47 -9.54 -19.83
CA THR A 483 6.65 -9.98 -19.07
C THR A 483 7.72 -8.89 -19.00
N GLU A 484 8.01 -8.21 -20.12
CA GLU A 484 8.97 -7.11 -20.16
C GLU A 484 8.55 -5.96 -19.23
N TRP A 485 7.26 -5.61 -19.23
CA TRP A 485 6.75 -4.54 -18.37
C TRP A 485 6.80 -4.93 -16.90
N ARG A 486 6.48 -6.18 -16.55
CA ARG A 486 6.65 -6.67 -15.16
C ARG A 486 8.10 -6.53 -14.68
N ILE A 487 9.08 -6.82 -15.54
CA ILE A 487 10.51 -6.67 -15.23
C ILE A 487 10.90 -5.18 -15.14
N ARG A 488 10.53 -4.37 -16.14
CA ARG A 488 10.83 -2.93 -16.21
C ARG A 488 10.33 -2.16 -15.00
N PHE A 489 9.15 -2.53 -14.52
CA PHE A 489 8.47 -1.91 -13.39
C PHE A 489 8.58 -2.76 -12.12
N THR A 490 9.74 -3.37 -11.86
CA THR A 490 9.97 -4.18 -10.65
C THR A 490 9.76 -3.38 -9.34
N PRO A 491 9.25 -3.99 -8.24
CA PRO A 491 8.99 -3.30 -6.96
C PRO A 491 10.26 -2.79 -6.27
N VAL A 492 11.41 -3.41 -6.56
CA VAL A 492 12.72 -3.05 -5.97
C VAL A 492 13.27 -1.77 -6.61
N ARG A 493 12.60 -1.25 -7.65
CA ARG A 493 13.03 -0.03 -8.31
C ARG A 493 12.77 1.18 -7.41
N PHE A 494 13.87 1.80 -6.97
CA PHE A 494 13.84 2.95 -6.08
C PHE A 494 13.43 4.27 -6.75
N LEU A 495 13.55 4.36 -8.08
CA LEU A 495 13.25 5.57 -8.84
C LEU A 495 12.65 5.24 -10.21
N TYR A 496 11.60 5.96 -10.57
CA TYR A 496 11.05 5.97 -11.93
C TYR A 496 11.36 7.29 -12.62
N HIS A 497 11.75 7.21 -13.89
CA HIS A 497 11.80 8.39 -14.74
C HIS A 497 10.38 8.87 -15.04
N VAL A 498 10.21 10.16 -15.37
CA VAL A 498 8.91 10.76 -15.70
C VAL A 498 8.13 9.90 -16.71
N GLY A 499 8.78 9.46 -17.79
CA GLY A 499 8.15 8.60 -18.80
C GLY A 499 7.68 7.23 -18.28
N ASP A 500 8.35 6.68 -17.26
CA ASP A 500 7.93 5.43 -16.61
C ASP A 500 6.72 5.67 -15.68
N ILE A 501 6.69 6.79 -14.96
CA ILE A 501 5.53 7.19 -14.14
C ILE A 501 4.29 7.35 -15.03
N THR A 502 4.43 8.08 -16.15
CA THR A 502 3.33 8.28 -17.11
C THR A 502 2.81 6.96 -17.67
N LYS A 503 3.70 6.03 -18.04
CA LYS A 503 3.31 4.70 -18.54
C LYS A 503 2.54 3.89 -17.49
N LEU A 504 2.99 3.90 -16.23
CA LEU A 504 2.30 3.22 -15.14
C LEU A 504 0.89 3.78 -14.90
N LEU A 505 0.77 5.11 -14.83
CA LEU A 505 -0.53 5.78 -14.72
C LEU A 505 -1.44 5.38 -15.87
N GLN A 506 -0.93 5.40 -17.10
CA GLN A 506 -1.70 5.05 -18.29
C GLN A 506 -2.16 3.59 -18.29
N SER A 507 -1.29 2.63 -17.96
CA SER A 507 -1.69 1.21 -17.86
C SER A 507 -2.78 0.99 -16.82
N ALA A 508 -2.66 1.64 -15.65
CA ALA A 508 -3.67 1.55 -14.60
C ALA A 508 -5.01 2.17 -15.02
N ARG A 509 -4.99 3.34 -15.69
CA ARG A 509 -6.18 3.96 -16.25
C ARG A 509 -6.85 3.06 -17.29
N LEU A 510 -6.08 2.47 -18.20
CA LEU A 510 -6.62 1.56 -19.23
C LEU A 510 -7.37 0.36 -18.63
N ASN A 511 -6.92 -0.17 -17.49
CA ASN A 511 -7.62 -1.26 -16.82
C ASN A 511 -9.03 -0.88 -16.37
N VAL A 512 -9.22 0.37 -15.93
CA VAL A 512 -10.54 0.89 -15.57
C VAL A 512 -11.33 1.28 -16.81
N LEU A 513 -10.73 2.07 -17.71
CA LEU A 513 -11.39 2.58 -18.91
C LEU A 513 -11.99 1.45 -19.77
N ASN A 514 -11.24 0.37 -19.98
CA ASN A 514 -11.67 -0.77 -20.79
C ASN A 514 -12.74 -1.62 -20.11
N ASN A 515 -12.87 -1.53 -18.79
CA ASN A 515 -13.77 -2.37 -17.99
C ASN A 515 -14.85 -1.59 -17.24
N LYS A 516 -14.97 -0.28 -17.45
CA LYS A 516 -15.96 0.59 -16.77
C LYS A 516 -17.39 0.07 -16.92
N ASP A 517 -17.73 -0.45 -18.11
CA ASP A 517 -19.07 -0.97 -18.38
C ASP A 517 -19.31 -2.30 -17.66
N LYS A 518 -18.28 -3.16 -17.56
CA LYS A 518 -18.34 -4.39 -16.75
C LYS A 518 -18.49 -4.06 -15.27
N ILE A 519 -17.75 -3.07 -14.76
CA ILE A 519 -17.88 -2.59 -13.38
C ILE A 519 -19.31 -2.11 -13.13
N LEU A 520 -19.84 -1.26 -14.01
CA LEU A 520 -21.21 -0.76 -13.91
C LEU A 520 -22.25 -1.89 -13.97
N GLN A 521 -22.03 -2.91 -14.81
CA GLN A 521 -22.89 -4.09 -14.89
C GLN A 521 -22.86 -4.91 -13.59
N GLU A 522 -21.70 -5.13 -12.98
CA GLU A 522 -21.63 -5.83 -11.68
C GLU A 522 -22.29 -5.02 -10.57
N ILE A 523 -22.17 -3.69 -10.58
CA ILE A 523 -22.89 -2.81 -9.63
C ILE A 523 -24.40 -2.96 -9.80
N LYS A 524 -24.91 -2.96 -11.04
CA LYS A 524 -26.33 -3.21 -11.32
C LYS A 524 -26.77 -4.59 -10.84
N TYR A 525 -25.95 -5.61 -11.08
CA TYR A 525 -26.20 -6.97 -10.66
C TYR A 525 -26.34 -7.09 -9.14
N ILE A 526 -25.40 -6.56 -8.36
CA ILE A 526 -25.43 -6.66 -6.89
C ILE A 526 -26.58 -5.87 -6.25
N VAL A 527 -26.94 -4.70 -6.80
CA VAL A 527 -28.07 -3.89 -6.29
C VAL A 527 -29.39 -4.64 -6.51
N ALA A 528 -29.56 -5.24 -7.68
CA ALA A 528 -30.76 -6.01 -8.01
C ALA A 528 -30.92 -7.26 -7.12
N HIS A 529 -29.82 -7.93 -6.75
CA HIS A 529 -29.85 -9.10 -5.86
C HIS A 529 -30.04 -8.73 -4.39
N SER A 530 -29.41 -7.65 -3.92
CA SER A 530 -29.58 -7.17 -2.53
C SER A 530 -31.03 -6.76 -2.24
N SER A 531 -31.72 -6.20 -3.24
CA SER A 531 -33.14 -5.85 -3.12
C SER A 531 -34.07 -7.06 -3.04
N LYS A 532 -33.66 -8.23 -3.54
CA LYS A 532 -34.42 -9.48 -3.43
C LYS A 532 -34.26 -10.11 -2.05
N GLU A 533 -33.03 -10.16 -1.53
CA GLU A 533 -32.72 -10.65 -0.18
C GLU A 533 -33.44 -9.85 0.93
N ALA A 534 -33.63 -8.53 0.74
CA ALA A 534 -34.33 -7.70 1.72
C ALA A 534 -35.87 -7.86 1.73
N ASN A 535 -36.44 -8.43 0.65
CA ASN A 535 -37.89 -8.60 0.48
C ASN A 535 -38.34 -10.07 0.68
N SER A 536 -37.39 -10.99 0.91
CA SER A 536 -37.61 -12.40 1.27
C SER A 536 -37.41 -12.59 2.77
#